data_AF-A0A2P6RGC7-F1
#
_entry.id   AF-A0A2P6RGC7-F1
#
_cell.length_a   1.000
_cell.length_b   1.000
_cell.length_c   1.000
_cell.angle_alpha   90.00
_cell.angle_beta   90.00
_cell.angle_gamma   90.00
#
_symmetry.space_group_name_H-M   'P 1'
#
loop_
_entity.id
_entity.type
_entity.pdbx_description
1 polymer ?
#
loop_
_entity_poly.entity_id
_entity_poly.type
_entity_poly.pdbx_seq_one_letter_code
_entity_poly.pdbx_strand_id
1 'polypeptide(L)'
;MYSLPAYAFIAQDFTTQVTLYTHHQYITGFIMTGAFAHGAIFFIRDYNPEQNEDNVMARMLDHKEAIISHLSWASLFLGFHTLGLYVHNDVMLAFGTPEKQILIEPIFAQWIQSAHGKTAYGFDVLLSSTNGPAFNAGQSIWLPGWLNAVNENSNSLFLTIGPGDFLVHHAIALGLHINVVDLSKGCFRCTCLSVWAWMFLFGHLVWAIGFMFLISWRGYWQELIETLAWAHERTPLANLIQWRDKPVTLSIVQARLVGLAHLSVGYIFTYAAFLIASTSGKFG
;
A
#
# COMPACT_ATOMS: atom_id res chain seq x y z
N MET A 1 8.57 11.76 11.68
CA MET A 1 7.59 11.09 12.56
C MET A 1 8.19 9.88 13.25
N TYR A 2 8.36 8.70 12.61
CA TYR A 2 8.94 7.55 13.33
C TYR A 2 10.46 7.70 13.57
N SER A 3 11.23 8.04 12.52
CA SER A 3 12.70 8.20 12.57
C SER A 3 13.18 9.50 13.21
N LEU A 4 12.35 10.55 13.12
CA LEU A 4 12.49 11.81 13.84
C LEU A 4 11.17 12.07 14.58
N PRO A 5 11.07 11.68 15.86
CA PRO A 5 9.92 11.93 16.73
C PRO A 5 9.83 13.41 17.11
N ALA A 6 8.69 14.04 16.83
CA ALA A 6 8.46 15.47 17.07
C ALA A 6 7.72 15.78 18.40
N TYR A 7 7.31 14.74 19.13
CA TYR A 7 6.55 14.87 20.38
C TYR A 7 7.30 14.18 21.52
N ALA A 8 7.21 14.74 22.73
CA ALA A 8 7.83 14.14 23.91
C ALA A 8 7.26 12.73 24.17
N PHE A 9 8.13 11.80 24.59
CA PHE A 9 7.81 10.40 24.95
C PHE A 9 7.18 9.51 23.86
N ILE A 10 6.82 10.02 22.67
CA ILE A 10 6.17 9.22 21.61
C ILE A 10 7.06 8.12 21.01
N ALA A 11 8.38 8.16 21.26
CA ALA A 11 9.31 7.08 20.92
C ALA A 11 9.27 5.89 21.92
N GLN A 12 8.56 6.04 23.04
CA GLN A 12 8.36 5.02 24.07
C GLN A 12 6.96 4.39 23.97
N ASP A 13 5.96 5.13 23.48
CA ASP A 13 4.65 4.58 23.10
C ASP A 13 4.72 3.95 21.69
N PHE A 14 5.20 2.71 21.65
CA PHE A 14 5.28 1.92 20.43
C PHE A 14 3.92 1.73 19.74
N THR A 15 2.83 1.60 20.51
CA THR A 15 1.48 1.36 19.97
C THR A 15 0.99 2.58 19.20
N THR A 16 1.17 3.79 19.74
CA THR A 16 0.87 5.04 19.04
C THR A 16 1.85 5.27 17.87
N GLN A 17 3.14 4.96 18.04
CA GLN A 17 4.13 5.15 16.97
C GLN A 17 3.81 4.31 15.72
N VAL A 18 3.50 3.02 15.86
CA VAL A 18 3.12 2.16 14.72
C VAL A 18 1.76 2.55 14.15
N THR A 19 0.78 2.87 15.01
CA THR A 19 -0.57 3.27 14.57
C THR A 19 -0.52 4.55 13.73
N LEU A 20 0.25 5.56 14.16
CA LEU A 20 0.44 6.80 13.40
C LEU A 20 1.12 6.55 12.05
N TYR A 21 2.15 5.70 12.01
CA TYR A 21 2.82 5.36 10.74
C TYR A 21 1.83 4.68 9.77
N THR A 22 1.18 3.60 10.19
CA THR A 22 0.21 2.85 9.38
C THR A 22 -0.95 3.74 8.92
N HIS A 23 -1.49 4.58 9.80
CA HIS A 23 -2.59 5.50 9.48
C HIS A 23 -2.23 6.48 8.34
N HIS A 24 -1.07 7.14 8.42
CA HIS A 24 -0.64 8.09 7.40
C HIS A 24 -0.28 7.39 6.09
N GLN A 25 0.25 6.16 6.11
CA GLN A 25 0.52 5.39 4.89
C GLN A 25 -0.78 4.99 4.16
N TYR A 26 -1.82 4.53 4.89
CA TYR A 26 -3.12 4.26 4.28
C TYR A 26 -3.76 5.51 3.68
N ILE A 27 -3.74 6.64 4.39
CA ILE A 27 -4.24 7.93 3.87
C ILE A 27 -3.48 8.34 2.61
N THR A 28 -2.15 8.20 2.59
CA THR A 28 -1.33 8.49 1.42
C THR A 28 -1.73 7.62 0.23
N GLY A 29 -1.95 6.31 0.43
CA GLY A 29 -2.43 5.40 -0.61
C GLY A 29 -3.79 5.79 -1.19
N PHE A 30 -4.74 6.19 -0.33
CA PHE A 30 -6.05 6.69 -0.77
C PHE A 30 -5.96 8.01 -1.54
N ILE A 31 -5.16 8.97 -1.08
CA ILE A 31 -4.98 10.27 -1.74
C ILE A 31 -4.30 10.09 -3.10
N MET A 32 -3.26 9.25 -3.20
CA MET A 32 -2.61 8.94 -4.47
C MET A 32 -3.58 8.27 -5.45
N THR A 33 -4.35 7.27 -5.00
CA THR A 33 -5.40 6.62 -5.82
C THR A 33 -6.44 7.64 -6.30
N GLY A 34 -6.87 8.55 -5.41
CA GLY A 34 -7.79 9.63 -5.73
C GLY A 34 -7.23 10.60 -6.77
N ALA A 35 -5.94 10.95 -6.70
CA ALA A 35 -5.29 11.83 -7.68
C ALA A 35 -5.32 11.24 -9.10
N PHE A 36 -5.00 9.95 -9.26
CA PHE A 36 -5.13 9.25 -10.55
C PHE A 36 -6.60 9.15 -11.01
N ALA A 37 -7.53 8.83 -10.11
CA ALA A 37 -8.95 8.77 -10.45
C ALA A 37 -9.52 10.13 -10.90
N HIS A 38 -9.09 11.24 -10.29
CA HIS A 38 -9.47 12.59 -10.71
C HIS A 38 -8.78 13.02 -12.02
N GLY A 39 -7.51 12.67 -12.22
CA GLY A 39 -6.82 12.89 -13.51
C GLY A 39 -7.53 12.20 -14.68
N ALA A 40 -8.10 11.02 -14.45
CA ALA A 40 -8.93 10.34 -15.44
C ALA A 40 -10.25 11.05 -15.76
N ILE A 41 -10.92 11.58 -14.73
CA ILE A 41 -12.17 12.33 -14.89
C ILE A 41 -11.91 13.58 -15.73
N PHE A 42 -10.79 14.27 -15.49
CA PHE A 42 -10.29 15.36 -16.32
C PHE A 42 -10.07 14.90 -17.79
N PHE A 43 -9.33 13.81 -18.03
CA PHE A 43 -9.10 13.30 -19.40
C PHE A 43 -10.37 12.86 -20.14
N ILE A 44 -11.47 12.58 -19.43
CA ILE A 44 -12.76 12.15 -20.02
C ILE A 44 -13.73 13.32 -20.22
N ARG A 45 -13.64 14.39 -19.41
CA ARG A 45 -14.64 15.48 -19.37
C ARG A 45 -14.10 16.85 -19.80
N ASP A 46 -12.86 17.15 -19.44
CA ASP A 46 -12.34 18.51 -19.39
C ASP A 46 -11.14 18.71 -20.34
N TYR A 47 -10.46 17.62 -20.73
CA TYR A 47 -9.35 17.66 -21.70
C TYR A 47 -9.86 17.91 -23.13
N ASN A 48 -9.50 19.07 -23.69
CA ASN A 48 -9.73 19.39 -25.11
C ASN A 48 -8.42 19.18 -25.92
N PRO A 49 -8.37 18.23 -26.88
CA PRO A 49 -7.20 18.02 -27.73
C PRO A 49 -6.78 19.26 -28.53
N GLU A 50 -7.73 20.03 -29.08
CA GLU A 50 -7.46 21.21 -29.93
C GLU A 50 -6.74 22.32 -29.17
N GLN A 51 -7.01 22.45 -27.86
CA GLN A 51 -6.36 23.42 -26.99
C GLN A 51 -5.02 22.93 -26.43
N ASN A 52 -4.67 21.66 -26.67
CA ASN A 52 -3.47 21.00 -26.15
C ASN A 52 -2.51 20.51 -27.24
N GLU A 53 -2.78 20.82 -28.52
CA GLU A 53 -1.96 20.45 -29.67
C GLU A 53 -0.48 20.83 -29.47
N ASP A 54 0.42 19.93 -29.93
CA ASP A 54 1.89 19.96 -29.76
C ASP A 54 2.45 20.09 -28.32
N ASN A 55 1.60 20.22 -27.30
CA ASN A 55 2.05 20.40 -25.92
C ASN A 55 2.51 19.08 -25.26
N VAL A 56 3.14 19.18 -24.08
CA VAL A 56 3.71 18.01 -23.38
C VAL A 56 2.68 16.95 -22.98
N MET A 57 1.41 17.33 -22.80
CA MET A 57 0.32 16.42 -22.43
C MET A 57 -0.22 15.67 -23.65
N ALA A 58 -0.46 16.35 -24.78
CA ALA A 58 -0.81 15.69 -26.04
C ALA A 58 0.30 14.71 -26.45
N ARG A 59 1.55 15.20 -26.49
CA ARG A 59 2.72 14.37 -26.84
C ARG A 59 2.88 13.15 -25.93
N MET A 60 2.56 13.25 -24.64
CA MET A 60 2.55 12.10 -23.71
C MET A 60 1.50 11.04 -24.10
N LEU A 61 0.30 11.48 -24.50
CA LEU A 61 -0.77 10.58 -24.93
C LEU A 61 -0.43 9.83 -26.22
N ASP A 62 0.29 10.47 -27.15
CA ASP A 62 0.72 9.85 -28.41
C ASP A 62 1.63 8.63 -28.21
N HIS A 63 2.51 8.66 -27.19
CA HIS A 63 3.42 7.57 -26.86
C HIS A 63 3.04 6.82 -25.56
N LYS A 64 1.78 6.91 -25.12
CA LYS A 64 1.29 6.23 -23.90
C LYS A 64 1.57 4.73 -23.88
N GLU A 65 1.51 4.05 -25.03
CA GLU A 65 1.77 2.61 -25.12
C GLU A 65 3.25 2.27 -24.87
N ALA A 66 4.17 3.17 -25.21
CA ALA A 66 5.58 3.04 -24.86
C ALA A 66 5.79 3.20 -23.34
N ILE A 67 5.14 4.19 -22.73
CA ILE A 67 5.17 4.40 -21.26
C ILE A 67 4.61 3.16 -20.53
N ILE A 68 3.43 2.70 -20.94
CA ILE A 68 2.72 1.56 -20.35
C ILE A 68 3.52 0.25 -20.51
N SER A 69 4.14 0.00 -21.66
CA SER A 69 4.94 -1.20 -21.88
C SER A 69 6.23 -1.21 -21.05
N HIS A 70 6.93 -0.08 -20.89
CA HIS A 70 8.11 0.00 -20.03
C HIS A 70 7.78 -0.18 -18.55
N LEU A 71 6.69 0.44 -18.06
CA LEU A 71 6.20 0.23 -16.69
C LEU A 71 5.75 -1.21 -16.44
N SER A 72 5.14 -1.85 -17.45
CA SER A 72 4.76 -3.27 -17.39
C SER A 72 5.99 -4.19 -17.40
N TRP A 73 7.03 -3.88 -18.17
CA TRP A 73 8.30 -4.60 -18.13
C TRP A 73 8.99 -4.48 -16.77
N ALA A 74 9.07 -3.27 -16.20
CA ALA A 74 9.66 -3.05 -14.88
C ALA A 74 8.90 -3.82 -13.78
N SER A 75 7.57 -3.84 -13.85
CA SER A 75 6.71 -4.61 -12.94
C SER A 75 6.96 -6.12 -13.05
N LEU A 76 7.07 -6.66 -14.26
CA LEU A 76 7.37 -8.08 -14.48
C LEU A 76 8.80 -8.43 -14.02
N PHE A 77 9.78 -7.58 -14.34
CA PHE A 77 11.17 -7.75 -13.94
C PHE A 77 11.30 -7.80 -12.41
N LEU A 78 10.76 -6.81 -11.70
CA LEU A 78 10.74 -6.79 -10.23
C LEU A 78 9.96 -7.99 -9.67
N GLY A 79 8.85 -8.39 -10.31
CA GLY A 79 8.03 -9.52 -9.90
C GLY A 79 8.79 -10.85 -9.92
N PHE A 80 9.35 -11.22 -11.06
CA PHE A 80 10.08 -12.48 -11.22
C PHE A 80 11.31 -12.58 -10.31
N HIS A 81 12.11 -11.51 -10.20
CA HIS A 81 13.34 -11.57 -9.39
C HIS A 81 13.05 -11.52 -7.89
N THR A 82 12.12 -10.66 -7.43
CA THR A 82 11.81 -10.57 -5.99
C THR A 82 11.15 -11.85 -5.48
N LEU A 83 10.12 -12.34 -6.19
CA LEU A 83 9.45 -13.59 -5.80
C LEU A 83 10.38 -14.80 -5.96
N GLY A 84 11.20 -14.84 -7.01
CA GLY A 84 12.18 -15.90 -7.23
C GLY A 84 13.21 -15.99 -6.10
N LEU A 85 13.70 -14.85 -5.58
CA LEU A 85 14.63 -14.83 -4.45
C LEU A 85 13.96 -15.26 -3.13
N TYR A 86 12.72 -14.85 -2.86
CA TYR A 86 11.97 -15.35 -1.70
C TYR A 86 11.78 -16.88 -1.77
N VAL A 87 11.25 -17.40 -2.88
CA VAL A 87 11.00 -18.84 -3.07
C VAL A 87 12.31 -19.65 -3.02
N HIS A 88 13.41 -19.16 -3.61
CA HIS A 88 14.73 -19.79 -3.48
C HIS A 88 15.17 -19.84 -2.01
N ASN A 89 15.08 -18.73 -1.28
CA ASN A 89 15.53 -18.66 0.11
C ASN A 89 14.70 -19.53 1.05
N ASP A 90 13.38 -19.63 0.83
CA ASP A 90 12.48 -20.54 1.56
C ASP A 90 12.81 -22.01 1.28
N VAL A 91 13.07 -22.38 0.01
CA VAL A 91 13.43 -23.76 -0.35
C VAL A 91 14.81 -24.16 0.19
N MET A 92 15.79 -23.26 0.18
CA MET A 92 17.11 -23.51 0.79
C MET A 92 17.01 -23.67 2.32
N LEU A 93 16.12 -22.92 2.97
CA LEU A 93 15.84 -23.05 4.40
C LEU A 93 15.11 -24.37 4.73
N ALA A 94 14.09 -24.73 3.93
CA ALA A 94 13.32 -25.96 4.10
C ALA A 94 14.17 -27.23 3.91
N PHE A 95 15.21 -27.18 3.07
CA PHE A 95 16.21 -28.26 2.94
C PHE A 95 17.33 -28.20 3.99
N GLY A 96 17.26 -27.30 4.96
CA GLY A 96 18.25 -27.21 6.05
C GLY A 96 19.62 -26.69 5.62
N THR A 97 19.70 -25.98 4.49
CA THR A 97 20.94 -25.43 3.93
C THR A 97 20.85 -23.90 3.78
N PRO A 98 20.71 -23.15 4.89
CA PRO A 98 20.55 -21.69 4.87
C PRO A 98 21.77 -20.96 4.29
N GLU A 99 22.95 -21.57 4.28
CA GLU A 99 24.17 -21.03 3.68
C GLU A 99 24.10 -20.88 2.14
N LYS A 100 23.06 -21.44 1.51
CA LYS A 100 22.78 -21.33 0.06
C LYS A 100 21.72 -20.28 -0.26
N GLN A 101 21.21 -19.56 0.73
CA GLN A 101 20.34 -18.41 0.50
C GLN A 101 21.09 -17.31 -0.26
N ILE A 102 20.40 -16.67 -1.20
CA ILE A 102 20.91 -15.50 -1.91
C ILE A 102 20.54 -14.28 -1.06
N LEU A 103 21.52 -13.80 -0.31
CA LEU A 103 21.44 -12.64 0.58
C LEU A 103 22.21 -11.49 -0.06
N ILE A 104 21.50 -10.43 -0.45
CA ILE A 104 22.07 -9.27 -1.16
C ILE A 104 22.06 -8.08 -0.21
N GLU A 105 23.23 -7.53 0.11
CA GLU A 105 23.35 -6.34 0.96
C GLU A 105 22.83 -5.08 0.24
N PRO A 106 22.03 -4.22 0.90
CA PRO A 106 21.54 -2.96 0.34
C PRO A 106 22.62 -1.87 0.35
N ILE A 107 23.77 -2.15 -0.30
CA ILE A 107 24.99 -1.33 -0.28
C ILE A 107 24.72 0.15 -0.59
N PHE A 108 23.87 0.47 -1.56
CA PHE A 108 23.54 1.86 -1.90
C PHE A 108 22.82 2.60 -0.75
N ALA A 109 21.96 1.92 0.00
CA ALA A 109 21.27 2.51 1.14
C ALA A 109 22.16 2.56 2.39
N GLN A 110 23.04 1.57 2.59
CA GLN A 110 24.07 1.58 3.63
C GLN A 110 25.08 2.74 3.40
N TRP A 111 25.47 2.97 2.15
CA TRP A 111 26.26 4.13 1.73
C TRP A 111 25.55 5.46 2.03
N ILE A 112 24.24 5.58 1.79
CA ILE A 112 23.46 6.77 2.18
C ILE A 112 23.47 6.97 3.71
N GLN A 113 23.32 5.91 4.50
CA GLN A 113 23.40 6.02 5.96
C GLN A 113 24.80 6.50 6.42
N SER A 114 25.88 6.02 5.81
CA SER A 114 27.24 6.49 6.10
C SER A 114 27.54 7.88 5.57
N ALA A 115 27.02 8.27 4.41
CA ALA A 115 27.09 9.64 3.90
C ALA A 115 26.43 10.65 4.86
N HIS A 116 25.44 10.20 5.63
CA HIS A 116 24.80 10.93 6.74
C HIS A 116 25.49 10.76 8.10
N GLY A 117 26.68 10.13 8.18
CA GLY A 117 27.49 10.05 9.40
C GLY A 117 27.33 8.79 10.24
N LYS A 118 26.64 7.76 9.75
CA LYS A 118 26.57 6.45 10.43
C LYS A 118 27.83 5.62 10.17
N THR A 119 28.58 5.33 11.22
CA THR A 119 29.90 4.67 11.13
C THR A 119 29.84 3.15 10.98
N ALA A 120 28.70 2.53 11.30
CA ALA A 120 28.52 1.08 11.43
C ALA A 120 28.87 0.23 10.19
N TYR A 121 28.88 0.81 8.98
CA TYR A 121 29.20 0.10 7.73
C TYR A 121 30.63 0.31 7.23
N GLY A 122 31.45 1.12 7.92
CA GLY A 122 32.86 1.34 7.57
C GLY A 122 33.13 2.18 6.31
N PHE A 123 32.12 2.74 5.64
CA PHE A 123 32.33 3.70 4.54
C PHE A 123 32.82 5.05 5.09
N ASP A 124 34.01 5.49 4.67
CA ASP A 124 34.57 6.83 4.91
C ASP A 124 34.10 7.79 3.80
N VAL A 125 32.97 8.47 4.00
CA VAL A 125 32.33 9.29 2.97
C VAL A 125 31.47 10.41 3.57
N LEU A 126 31.59 11.62 3.02
CA LEU A 126 30.83 12.81 3.42
C LEU A 126 30.82 13.05 4.94
N LEU A 127 29.72 12.78 5.66
CA LEU A 127 29.61 13.05 7.09
C LEU A 127 30.14 11.94 8.01
N SER A 128 30.46 10.74 7.51
CA SER A 128 31.27 9.78 8.29
C SER A 128 32.77 10.13 8.25
N SER A 129 33.18 10.93 7.26
CA SER A 129 34.57 11.38 7.12
C SER A 129 34.84 12.63 7.94
N THR A 130 35.57 12.48 9.05
CA THR A 130 35.92 13.59 9.96
C THR A 130 36.79 14.68 9.31
N ASN A 131 37.43 14.38 8.18
CA ASN A 131 38.22 15.34 7.40
C ASN A 131 37.42 16.00 6.26
N GLY A 132 36.18 15.57 6.01
CA GLY A 132 35.38 16.01 4.87
C GLY A 132 34.95 17.48 4.95
N PRO A 133 34.89 18.23 3.83
CA PRO A 133 34.38 19.62 3.84
C PRO A 133 32.97 19.75 4.41
N ALA A 134 32.10 18.77 4.15
CA ALA A 134 30.74 18.71 4.70
C ALA A 134 30.72 18.53 6.23
N PHE A 135 31.65 17.74 6.78
CA PHE A 135 31.80 17.54 8.22
C PHE A 135 32.29 18.84 8.88
N ASN A 136 33.39 19.39 8.38
CA ASN A 136 34.01 20.62 8.89
C ASN A 136 33.04 21.83 8.87
N ALA A 137 32.19 21.94 7.85
CA ALA A 137 31.19 23.02 7.75
C ALA A 137 30.03 22.90 8.76
N GLY A 138 29.68 21.68 9.21
CA GLY A 138 28.58 21.43 10.14
C GLY A 138 28.98 21.35 11.62
N GLN A 139 30.27 21.12 11.90
CA GLN A 139 30.79 20.66 13.20
C GLN A 139 30.47 21.56 14.39
N SER A 140 30.27 22.87 14.20
CA SER A 140 30.06 23.84 15.28
C SER A 140 28.59 24.11 15.63
N ILE A 141 27.61 23.58 14.88
CA ILE A 141 26.19 23.94 15.02
C ILE A 141 25.32 22.71 15.33
N TRP A 142 24.99 21.91 14.31
CA TRP A 142 24.00 20.84 14.40
C TRP A 142 24.64 19.44 14.32
N LEU A 143 25.82 19.33 13.70
CA LEU A 143 26.44 18.05 13.36
C LEU A 143 26.80 17.21 14.61
N PRO A 144 27.30 17.75 15.74
CA PRO A 144 27.60 16.92 16.92
C PRO A 144 26.35 16.23 17.49
N GLY A 145 25.22 16.94 17.56
CA GLY A 145 23.95 16.36 18.02
C GLY A 145 23.39 15.32 17.04
N TRP A 146 23.52 15.58 15.74
CA TRP A 146 23.14 14.65 14.68
C TRP A 146 23.99 13.36 14.68
N LEU A 147 25.32 13.48 14.75
CA LEU A 147 26.24 12.34 14.76
C LEU A 147 26.07 11.46 15.99
N ASN A 148 25.74 12.05 17.14
CA ASN A 148 25.33 11.33 18.33
C ASN A 148 24.04 10.52 18.04
N ALA A 149 22.97 11.19 17.61
CA ALA A 149 21.68 10.55 17.36
C ALA A 149 21.70 9.44 16.29
N VAL A 150 22.49 9.59 15.20
CA VAL A 150 22.52 8.63 14.07
C VAL A 150 23.40 7.39 14.33
N ASN A 151 24.22 7.41 15.39
CA ASN A 151 25.02 6.26 15.83
C ASN A 151 24.49 5.64 17.14
N GLU A 152 23.45 6.22 17.72
CA GLU A 152 22.78 5.75 18.95
C GLU A 152 21.75 4.66 18.63
N ASN A 153 22.05 3.41 19.01
CA ASN A 153 21.24 2.24 18.63
C ASN A 153 19.89 2.12 19.40
N SER A 154 19.63 2.97 20.39
CA SER A 154 18.36 2.96 21.15
C SER A 154 17.19 3.70 20.48
N ASN A 155 17.38 4.27 19.28
CA ASN A 155 16.36 5.06 18.58
C ASN A 155 16.10 4.58 17.13
N SER A 156 15.17 5.23 16.42
CA SER A 156 14.72 4.82 15.07
C SER A 156 15.31 5.63 13.90
N LEU A 157 16.33 6.48 14.15
CA LEU A 157 17.00 7.28 13.13
C LEU A 157 18.00 6.43 12.35
N PHE A 158 17.73 6.18 11.07
CA PHE A 158 18.54 5.32 10.20
C PHE A 158 18.87 3.97 10.85
N LEU A 159 17.83 3.17 11.16
CA LEU A 159 17.96 1.78 11.60
C LEU A 159 18.93 0.98 10.72
N THR A 160 19.65 0.03 11.32
CA THR A 160 20.60 -0.82 10.58
C THR A 160 19.87 -1.76 9.64
N ILE A 161 20.27 -1.75 8.37
CA ILE A 161 19.60 -2.48 7.26
C ILE A 161 20.53 -3.53 6.66
N GLY A 162 19.94 -4.64 6.21
CA GLY A 162 20.64 -5.76 5.59
C GLY A 162 19.80 -6.47 4.52
N PRO A 163 20.05 -7.76 4.24
CA PRO A 163 19.44 -8.47 3.10
C PRO A 163 17.91 -8.64 3.18
N GLY A 164 17.35 -8.69 4.39
CA GLY A 164 15.89 -8.67 4.57
C GLY A 164 15.26 -7.36 4.11
N ASP A 165 15.90 -6.24 4.44
CA ASP A 165 15.50 -4.89 4.01
C ASP A 165 15.60 -4.76 2.49
N PHE A 166 16.68 -5.29 1.88
CA PHE A 166 16.84 -5.30 0.42
C PHE A 166 15.62 -5.94 -0.28
N LEU A 167 15.21 -7.13 0.15
CA LEU A 167 14.10 -7.86 -0.48
C LEU A 167 12.75 -7.15 -0.28
N VAL A 168 12.44 -6.65 0.93
CA VAL A 168 11.16 -5.96 1.16
C VAL A 168 11.10 -4.60 0.45
N HIS A 169 12.21 -3.88 0.28
CA HIS A 169 12.24 -2.66 -0.54
C HIS A 169 11.99 -2.96 -2.03
N HIS A 170 12.45 -4.11 -2.54
CA HIS A 170 12.11 -4.54 -3.90
C HIS A 170 10.63 -4.97 -4.03
N ALA A 171 10.05 -5.59 -2.99
CA ALA A 171 8.62 -5.88 -2.95
C ALA A 171 7.75 -4.61 -2.87
N ILE A 172 8.20 -3.57 -2.15
CA ILE A 172 7.57 -2.24 -2.13
C ILE A 172 7.70 -1.57 -3.50
N ALA A 173 8.88 -1.62 -4.13
CA ALA A 173 9.09 -1.10 -5.47
C ALA A 173 8.19 -1.80 -6.51
N LEU A 174 8.04 -3.13 -6.42
CA LEU A 174 7.11 -3.92 -7.23
C LEU A 174 5.66 -3.46 -7.04
N GLY A 175 5.20 -3.33 -5.80
CA GLY A 175 3.85 -2.86 -5.49
C GLY A 175 3.58 -1.46 -6.02
N LEU A 176 4.56 -0.53 -5.89
CA LEU A 176 4.46 0.81 -6.45
C LEU A 176 4.41 0.81 -7.98
N HIS A 177 5.25 0.01 -8.66
CA HIS A 177 5.22 -0.08 -10.12
C HIS A 177 3.92 -0.70 -10.63
N ILE A 178 3.42 -1.78 -10.02
CA ILE A 178 2.12 -2.37 -10.36
C ILE A 178 0.98 -1.37 -10.15
N ASN A 179 0.97 -0.67 -9.01
CA ASN A 179 -0.06 0.35 -8.73
C ASN A 179 0.03 1.52 -9.73
N VAL A 180 1.22 1.96 -10.14
CA VAL A 180 1.35 2.99 -11.18
C VAL A 180 0.94 2.46 -12.57
N VAL A 181 1.23 1.21 -12.91
CA VAL A 181 0.72 0.56 -14.13
C VAL A 181 -0.80 0.52 -14.13
N ASP A 182 -1.41 0.03 -13.06
CA ASP A 182 -2.86 -0.15 -12.99
C ASP A 182 -3.59 1.19 -12.89
N LEU A 183 -3.11 2.14 -12.08
CA LEU A 183 -3.70 3.48 -11.99
C LEU A 183 -3.49 4.30 -13.27
N SER A 184 -2.39 4.13 -14.01
CA SER A 184 -2.23 4.77 -15.34
C SER A 184 -3.14 4.14 -16.41
N LYS A 185 -3.43 2.84 -16.31
CA LYS A 185 -4.42 2.14 -17.14
C LYS A 185 -5.87 2.33 -16.67
N GLY A 186 -6.07 2.78 -15.43
CA GLY A 186 -7.23 2.36 -14.65
C GLY A 186 -7.70 3.32 -13.54
N CYS A 187 -7.20 4.56 -13.48
CA CYS A 187 -7.96 5.78 -13.83
C CYS A 187 -9.51 5.76 -13.60
N PHE A 188 -10.04 5.14 -12.54
CA PHE A 188 -11.47 4.77 -12.46
C PHE A 188 -12.17 4.85 -11.08
N ARG A 189 -12.02 3.84 -10.19
CA ARG A 189 -13.01 3.48 -9.14
C ARG A 189 -12.42 3.37 -7.72
N CYS A 190 -13.29 3.40 -6.68
CA CYS A 190 -12.89 3.58 -5.27
C CYS A 190 -13.74 2.70 -4.28
N THR A 191 -13.80 3.10 -2.99
CA THR A 191 -14.25 2.34 -1.79
C THR A 191 -15.40 3.10 -1.06
N CYS A 192 -15.82 2.98 0.21
CA CYS A 192 -15.58 2.21 1.48
C CYS A 192 -16.87 2.40 2.37
N LEU A 193 -17.07 2.00 3.64
CA LEU A 193 -16.35 1.26 4.71
C LEU A 193 -17.10 -0.09 4.96
N SER A 194 -17.50 -0.63 6.13
CA SER A 194 -17.47 -0.35 7.60
C SER A 194 -17.72 -1.70 8.37
N VAL A 195 -17.64 -1.90 9.69
CA VAL A 195 -17.52 -1.04 10.90
C VAL A 195 -16.68 -1.75 12.00
N TRP A 196 -16.40 -1.07 13.13
CA TRP A 196 -15.19 -1.23 13.97
C TRP A 196 -15.07 -2.35 15.04
N ALA A 197 -16.01 -3.29 15.23
CA ALA A 197 -16.11 -4.09 16.47
C ALA A 197 -15.33 -5.44 16.54
N TRP A 198 -16.02 -6.57 16.35
CA TRP A 198 -15.67 -8.00 16.15
C TRP A 198 -14.54 -8.35 15.14
N MET A 199 -13.64 -7.42 14.89
CA MET A 199 -13.34 -7.01 13.53
C MET A 199 -12.05 -7.59 12.94
N PHE A 200 -11.32 -8.41 13.68
CA PHE A 200 -10.42 -9.38 13.06
C PHE A 200 -11.23 -10.45 12.32
N LEU A 201 -12.23 -11.05 12.98
CA LEU A 201 -13.14 -12.04 12.37
C LEU A 201 -14.14 -11.38 11.42
N PHE A 202 -14.73 -10.24 11.80
CA PHE A 202 -15.65 -9.51 10.93
C PHE A 202 -14.92 -8.82 9.77
N GLY A 203 -13.65 -8.45 9.89
CA GLY A 203 -12.81 -7.99 8.78
C GLY A 203 -12.60 -9.10 7.74
N HIS A 204 -12.30 -10.32 8.18
CA HIS A 204 -12.29 -11.51 7.32
C HIS A 204 -13.67 -11.83 6.73
N LEU A 205 -14.76 -11.74 7.51
CA LEU A 205 -16.13 -11.97 7.04
C LEU A 205 -16.53 -10.95 5.96
N VAL A 206 -16.21 -9.67 6.16
CA VAL A 206 -16.53 -8.60 5.22
C VAL A 206 -15.64 -8.68 3.99
N TRP A 207 -14.36 -9.04 4.12
CA TRP A 207 -13.49 -9.41 2.99
C TRP A 207 -14.07 -10.59 2.19
N ALA A 208 -14.59 -11.64 2.85
CA ALA A 208 -15.27 -12.77 2.22
C ALA A 208 -16.60 -12.38 1.55
N ILE A 209 -17.40 -11.51 2.16
CA ILE A 209 -18.62 -10.93 1.56
C ILE A 209 -18.26 -10.08 0.33
N GLY A 210 -17.10 -9.42 0.33
CA GLY A 210 -16.54 -8.77 -0.86
C GLY A 210 -16.43 -9.73 -2.05
N PHE A 211 -15.91 -10.95 -1.83
CA PHE A 211 -15.88 -11.99 -2.88
C PHE A 211 -17.25 -12.44 -3.36
N MET A 212 -18.30 -12.41 -2.53
CA MET A 212 -19.65 -12.69 -3.01
C MET A 212 -20.04 -11.73 -4.15
N PHE A 213 -19.84 -10.42 -3.97
CA PHE A 213 -20.16 -9.39 -4.97
C PHE A 213 -19.15 -9.31 -6.14
N LEU A 214 -17.92 -9.80 -5.96
CA LEU A 214 -16.87 -9.75 -6.99
C LEU A 214 -16.82 -11.01 -7.87
N ILE A 215 -17.12 -12.20 -7.31
CA ILE A 215 -17.16 -13.48 -8.03
C ILE A 215 -18.53 -13.69 -8.66
N SER A 216 -19.63 -13.56 -7.90
CA SER A 216 -20.98 -13.83 -8.43
C SER A 216 -21.57 -12.59 -9.10
N TRP A 217 -21.94 -12.71 -10.38
CA TRP A 217 -22.38 -11.59 -11.20
C TRP A 217 -23.90 -11.37 -11.17
N ARG A 218 -24.32 -10.17 -11.60
CA ARG A 218 -25.71 -9.66 -11.50
C ARG A 218 -26.81 -10.63 -11.97
N GLY A 219 -26.57 -11.39 -13.05
CA GLY A 219 -27.59 -12.28 -13.65
C GLY A 219 -28.18 -13.30 -12.67
N TYR A 220 -27.30 -14.05 -12.00
CA TYR A 220 -27.66 -15.05 -10.98
C TYR A 220 -28.59 -14.47 -9.89
N TRP A 221 -28.24 -13.30 -9.37
CA TRP A 221 -29.03 -12.62 -8.34
C TRP A 221 -30.37 -12.08 -8.85
N GLN A 222 -30.50 -11.79 -10.16
CA GLN A 222 -31.73 -11.27 -10.75
C GLN A 222 -32.78 -12.36 -10.87
N GLU A 223 -32.38 -13.54 -11.36
CA GLU A 223 -33.21 -14.74 -11.44
C GLU A 223 -33.68 -15.19 -10.04
N LEU A 224 -32.80 -15.09 -9.03
CA LEU A 224 -33.15 -15.37 -7.64
C LEU A 224 -34.16 -14.36 -7.07
N ILE A 225 -33.95 -13.05 -7.29
CA ILE A 225 -34.89 -12.00 -6.82
C ILE A 225 -36.25 -12.12 -7.51
N GLU A 226 -36.31 -12.49 -8.78
CA GLU A 226 -37.58 -12.69 -9.50
C GLU A 226 -38.34 -13.93 -8.97
N THR A 227 -37.61 -14.99 -8.60
CA THR A 227 -38.19 -16.16 -7.91
C THR A 227 -38.74 -15.81 -6.52
N LEU A 228 -38.03 -14.97 -5.76
CA LEU A 228 -38.47 -14.49 -4.45
C LEU A 228 -39.69 -13.54 -4.55
N ALA A 229 -39.73 -12.67 -5.56
CA ALA A 229 -40.87 -11.80 -5.80
C ALA A 229 -42.16 -12.59 -6.12
N TRP A 230 -42.06 -13.59 -7.01
CA TRP A 230 -43.13 -14.53 -7.31
C TRP A 230 -43.65 -15.28 -6.05
N ALA A 231 -42.74 -15.63 -5.13
CA ALA A 231 -43.11 -16.32 -3.89
C ALA A 231 -43.85 -15.41 -2.91
N HIS A 232 -43.42 -14.15 -2.78
CA HIS A 232 -44.08 -13.15 -1.94
C HIS A 232 -45.50 -12.83 -2.41
N GLU A 233 -45.70 -12.60 -3.72
CA GLU A 233 -47.02 -12.35 -4.32
C GLU A 233 -48.01 -13.51 -4.11
N ARG A 234 -47.50 -14.75 -4.00
CA ARG A 234 -48.30 -15.97 -3.83
C ARG A 234 -48.44 -16.44 -2.38
N THR A 235 -47.75 -15.82 -1.43
CA THR A 235 -47.85 -16.19 -0.01
C THR A 235 -49.04 -15.47 0.65
N PRO A 236 -50.03 -16.19 1.20
CA PRO A 236 -51.15 -15.58 1.90
C PRO A 236 -50.70 -14.69 3.05
N LEU A 237 -51.45 -13.63 3.34
CA LEU A 237 -51.14 -12.56 4.31
C LEU A 237 -49.94 -11.67 3.90
N ALA A 238 -48.85 -12.24 3.39
CA ALA A 238 -47.70 -11.47 2.90
C ALA A 238 -48.06 -10.63 1.67
N ASN A 239 -48.89 -11.18 0.77
CA ASN A 239 -49.39 -10.49 -0.43
C ASN A 239 -50.28 -9.25 -0.17
N LEU A 240 -50.69 -9.01 1.08
CA LEU A 240 -51.34 -7.76 1.51
C LEU A 240 -50.35 -6.58 1.61
N ILE A 241 -49.04 -6.87 1.68
CA ILE A 241 -47.96 -5.88 1.78
C ILE A 241 -47.27 -5.82 0.42
N GLN A 242 -47.53 -4.77 -0.35
CA GLN A 242 -46.88 -4.52 -1.65
C GLN A 242 -45.65 -3.61 -1.48
N TRP A 243 -44.62 -3.87 -2.28
CA TRP A 243 -43.47 -2.97 -2.41
C TRP A 243 -43.86 -1.72 -3.20
N ARG A 244 -43.32 -0.56 -2.77
CA ARG A 244 -43.46 0.71 -3.50
C ARG A 244 -42.64 0.72 -4.79
N ASP A 245 -41.43 0.19 -4.72
CA ASP A 245 -40.44 0.16 -5.80
C ASP A 245 -40.08 -1.31 -6.07
N LYS A 246 -40.04 -1.73 -7.34
CA LYS A 246 -39.83 -3.14 -7.68
C LYS A 246 -38.45 -3.62 -7.18
N PRO A 247 -38.35 -4.74 -6.44
CA PRO A 247 -37.06 -5.29 -6.03
C PRO A 247 -36.23 -5.69 -7.26
N VAL A 248 -35.00 -5.19 -7.32
CA VAL A 248 -34.04 -5.44 -8.40
C VAL A 248 -32.63 -5.59 -7.84
N THR A 249 -31.77 -6.31 -8.56
CA THR A 249 -30.35 -6.40 -8.24
C THR A 249 -29.62 -5.07 -8.39
N LEU A 250 -28.56 -4.88 -7.60
CA LEU A 250 -27.56 -3.84 -7.81
C LEU A 250 -27.07 -3.83 -9.26
N SER A 251 -26.81 -2.64 -9.81
CA SER A 251 -26.12 -2.52 -11.10
C SER A 251 -24.68 -3.06 -11.02
N ILE A 252 -24.08 -3.40 -12.16
CA ILE A 252 -22.71 -3.95 -12.21
C ILE A 252 -21.69 -2.99 -11.56
N VAL A 253 -21.88 -1.67 -11.72
CA VAL A 253 -21.01 -0.66 -11.11
C VAL A 253 -21.21 -0.57 -9.60
N GLN A 254 -22.47 -0.61 -9.12
CA GLN A 254 -22.77 -0.65 -7.69
C GLN A 254 -22.27 -1.94 -7.03
N ALA A 255 -22.42 -3.10 -7.67
CA ALA A 255 -21.92 -4.38 -7.16
C ALA A 255 -20.39 -4.37 -7.01
N ARG A 256 -19.66 -3.83 -8.00
CA ARG A 256 -18.20 -3.64 -7.90
C ARG A 256 -17.82 -2.64 -6.80
N LEU A 257 -18.51 -1.51 -6.71
CA LEU A 257 -18.29 -0.51 -5.66
C LEU A 257 -18.53 -1.08 -4.25
N VAL A 258 -19.62 -1.84 -4.07
CA VAL A 258 -19.99 -2.48 -2.80
C VAL A 258 -19.04 -3.63 -2.46
N GLY A 259 -18.68 -4.49 -3.41
CA GLY A 259 -17.72 -5.56 -3.21
C GLY A 259 -16.33 -5.06 -2.82
N LEU A 260 -15.85 -4.02 -3.51
CA LEU A 260 -14.58 -3.36 -3.17
C LEU A 260 -14.68 -2.53 -1.89
N ALA A 261 -15.83 -1.93 -1.55
CA ALA A 261 -16.03 -1.25 -0.27
C ALA A 261 -15.83 -2.21 0.91
N HIS A 262 -16.47 -3.38 0.84
CA HIS A 262 -16.30 -4.45 1.81
C HIS A 262 -14.83 -4.93 1.84
N LEU A 263 -14.23 -5.26 0.69
CA LEU A 263 -12.84 -5.73 0.60
C LEU A 263 -11.85 -4.74 1.24
N SER A 264 -11.93 -3.45 0.90
CA SER A 264 -11.01 -2.42 1.38
C SER A 264 -11.15 -2.16 2.88
N VAL A 265 -12.36 -2.22 3.45
CA VAL A 265 -12.49 -2.15 4.90
C VAL A 265 -11.93 -3.40 5.56
N GLY A 266 -12.31 -4.60 5.07
CA GLY A 266 -11.92 -5.87 5.67
C GLY A 266 -10.40 -6.01 5.80
N TYR A 267 -9.67 -5.50 4.81
CA TYR A 267 -8.20 -5.40 4.83
C TYR A 267 -7.65 -4.46 5.91
N ILE A 268 -8.01 -3.16 5.86
CA ILE A 268 -7.52 -2.14 6.82
C ILE A 268 -7.86 -2.54 8.26
N PHE A 269 -9.06 -3.07 8.45
CA PHE A 269 -9.62 -3.40 9.75
C PHE A 269 -8.98 -4.66 10.34
N THR A 270 -8.80 -5.73 9.55
CA THR A 270 -8.03 -6.91 9.98
C THR A 270 -6.62 -6.51 10.40
N TYR A 271 -5.95 -5.64 9.61
CA TYR A 271 -4.59 -5.22 9.91
C TYR A 271 -4.48 -4.31 11.15
N ALA A 272 -5.34 -3.29 11.28
CA ALA A 272 -5.28 -2.36 12.42
C ALA A 272 -5.64 -3.04 13.76
N ALA A 273 -6.59 -3.99 13.76
CA ALA A 273 -6.90 -4.80 14.93
C ALA A 273 -5.69 -5.67 15.35
N PHE A 274 -5.04 -6.33 14.40
CA PHE A 274 -3.81 -7.08 14.65
C PHE A 274 -2.66 -6.19 15.16
N LEU A 275 -2.42 -5.06 14.49
CA LEU A 275 -1.31 -4.14 14.80
C LEU A 275 -1.41 -3.60 16.24
N ILE A 276 -2.59 -3.10 16.62
CA ILE A 276 -2.81 -2.54 17.96
C ILE A 276 -2.67 -3.66 19.00
N ALA A 277 -3.40 -4.76 18.85
CA ALA A 277 -3.43 -5.84 19.84
C ALA A 277 -2.07 -6.55 20.03
N SER A 278 -1.30 -6.76 18.94
CA SER A 278 0.02 -7.39 19.01
C SER A 278 1.09 -6.48 19.60
N THR A 279 0.96 -5.15 19.42
CA THR A 279 1.90 -4.18 20.00
C THR A 279 1.57 -3.92 21.47
N SER A 280 0.31 -3.58 21.80
CA SER A 280 -0.09 -3.31 23.18
C SER A 280 -0.04 -4.56 24.06
N GLY A 281 -0.35 -5.74 23.52
CA GLY A 281 -0.23 -7.02 24.24
C GLY A 281 1.21 -7.45 24.60
N LYS A 282 2.23 -6.70 24.14
CA LYS A 282 3.64 -6.94 24.44
C LYS A 282 4.36 -5.73 25.07
N PHE A 283 3.88 -4.51 24.82
CA PHE A 283 4.57 -3.26 25.18
C PHE A 283 3.65 -2.19 25.82
N GLY A 284 2.40 -2.53 26.14
CA GLY A 284 1.43 -1.65 26.83
C GLY A 284 1.16 -2.06 28.28
#